data_AF-A0A2W6SVR5-F1
#
_entry.id   AF-A0A2W6SVR5-F1
#
_cell.length_a   1.000
_cell.length_b   1.000
_cell.length_c   1.000
_cell.angle_alpha   90.00
_cell.angle_beta   90.00
_cell.angle_gamma   90.00
#
_symmetry.space_group_name_H-M   'P 1'
#
loop_
_entity.id
_entity.type
_entity.pdbx_description
1 polymer ?
#
loop_
_entity_poly.entity_id
_entity_poly.type
_entity_poly.pdbx_seq_one_letter_code
_entity_poly.pdbx_strand_id
1 'polypeptide(L)' 'MKKKLILESGEVFHGEGFGTELETAGEVVFNTEMTGYQELISDPSYCGQIVCMTYPLIGNYGINRDDYESIEPA' A
#
# COMPACT_ATOMS: atom_id res chain seq x y z
N MET A 1 15.60 2.62 -2.21
CA MET A 1 16.36 1.36 -2.43
C MET A 1 15.59 0.57 -3.48
N LYS A 2 16.25 0.00 -4.48
CA LYS A 2 15.54 -0.70 -5.56
C LYS A 2 14.74 -1.89 -5.02
N LYS A 3 13.45 -1.94 -5.31
CA LYS A 3 12.51 -3.04 -5.01
C LYS A 3 11.81 -3.49 -6.31
N LYS A 4 11.15 -4.64 -6.27
CA LYS A 4 10.36 -5.19 -7.38
C LYS A 4 9.02 -5.71 -6.88
N LEU A 5 7.97 -5.52 -7.67
CA LEU A 5 6.70 -6.23 -7.55
C LEU A 5 6.65 -7.26 -8.67
N ILE A 6 6.42 -8.52 -8.33
CA ILE A 6 6.40 -9.64 -9.27
C ILE A 6 5.00 -10.24 -9.20
N LEU A 7 4.30 -10.30 -10.34
CA LEU A 7 2.97 -10.88 -10.44
C LEU A 7 3.05 -12.38 -10.78
N GLU A 8 2.00 -13.13 -10.45
CA GLU A 8 1.85 -14.54 -10.85
C GLU A 8 1.95 -14.73 -12.37
N SER A 9 1.51 -13.73 -13.15
CA SER A 9 1.63 -13.71 -14.62
C SER A 9 3.07 -13.70 -15.13
N GLY A 10 4.05 -13.45 -14.25
CA GLY A 10 5.46 -13.25 -14.60
C GLY A 10 5.83 -11.81 -14.93
N GLU A 11 4.86 -10.88 -14.89
CA GLU A 11 5.13 -9.45 -15.04
C GLU A 11 5.94 -8.92 -13.84
N VAL A 12 6.90 -8.05 -14.13
CA VAL A 12 7.81 -7.47 -13.13
C VAL A 12 7.81 -5.95 -13.22
N PHE A 13 7.45 -5.31 -12.11
CA PHE A 13 7.48 -3.87 -11.95
C PHE A 13 8.66 -3.48 -11.06
N HIS A 14 9.49 -2.56 -11.53
CA HIS A 14 10.65 -2.06 -10.81
C HIS A 14 10.34 -0.71 -10.18
N GLY A 15 10.75 -0.50 -8.93
CA GLY A 15 10.51 0.75 -8.22
C GLY A 15 11.52 1.04 -7.13
N GLU A 16 11.32 2.16 -6.45
CA GLU A 16 12.08 2.55 -5.27
C GLU A 16 11.24 2.28 -4.01
N GLY A 17 11.78 1.45 -3.11
CA GLY A 17 11.22 1.24 -1.79
C GLY A 17 11.48 2.45 -0.87
N PHE A 18 10.45 2.85 -0.13
CA PHE A 18 10.48 3.90 0.88
C PHE A 18 10.04 3.42 2.29
N GLY A 19 9.45 2.22 2.38
CA GLY A 19 8.94 1.64 3.63
C GLY A 19 9.89 0.60 4.24
N THR A 20 9.32 -0.50 4.71
CA THR A 20 10.09 -1.60 5.31
C THR A 20 11.03 -2.29 4.32
N GLU A 21 12.10 -2.90 4.86
CA GLU A 21 13.01 -3.72 4.07
C GLU A 21 12.59 -5.17 3.92
N LEU A 22 11.56 -5.58 4.66
CA LEU A 22 11.00 -6.93 4.61
C LEU A 22 10.33 -7.21 3.26
N GLU A 23 10.39 -8.48 2.86
CA GLU A 23 9.65 -9.00 1.71
C GLU A 23 8.28 -9.48 2.19
N THR A 24 7.26 -9.32 1.35
CA THR A 24 5.91 -9.80 1.62
C THR A 24 5.28 -10.34 0.34
N ALA A 25 4.25 -11.17 0.49
CA ALA A 25 3.45 -11.73 -0.58
C ALA A 25 1.97 -11.60 -0.21
N GLY A 26 1.13 -11.35 -1.20
CA GLY A 26 -0.29 -11.12 -1.00
C GLY A 26 -1.04 -10.95 -2.32
N GLU A 27 -2.35 -10.83 -2.25
CA GLU A 27 -3.20 -10.52 -3.40
C GLU A 27 -2.97 -9.06 -3.81
N VAL A 28 -2.63 -8.82 -5.08
CA VAL A 28 -2.49 -7.45 -5.59
C VAL A 28 -3.88 -6.93 -5.97
N VAL A 29 -4.31 -5.86 -5.30
CA VAL A 29 -5.57 -5.15 -5.57
C VAL A 29 -5.29 -3.71 -5.96
N PHE A 30 -6.28 -3.01 -6.52
CA PHE A 30 -6.17 -1.57 -6.76
C PHE A 30 -7.34 -0.82 -6.12
N ASN A 31 -7.05 0.39 -5.63
CA ASN A 31 -8.05 1.29 -5.07
C ASN A 31 -8.04 2.63 -5.84
N THR A 32 -9.24 3.13 -6.17
CA THR A 32 -9.48 4.33 -7.00
C THR A 32 -9.61 5.63 -6.22
N GLU A 33 -9.53 5.60 -4.90
CA GLU A 33 -9.60 6.76 -4.03
C GLU A 33 -8.38 7.67 -4.24
N MET A 34 -8.64 8.98 -4.24
CA MET A 34 -7.60 10.00 -4.44
C MET A 34 -7.06 10.58 -3.12
N THR A 35 -7.75 10.30 -2.02
CA THR A 35 -7.45 10.72 -0.64
C THR A 35 -7.76 9.55 0.30
N GLY A 36 -7.49 9.69 1.60
CA GLY A 36 -7.78 8.63 2.58
C GLY A 36 -6.76 7.49 2.62
N TYR A 37 -5.48 7.73 2.26
CA TYR A 37 -4.50 6.64 2.19
C TYR A 37 -4.13 6.08 3.57
N GLN A 38 -4.35 6.83 4.66
CA GLN A 38 -4.04 6.36 6.00
C GLN A 38 -5.14 5.41 6.52
N GLU A 39 -6.39 5.83 6.34
CA GLU A 39 -7.59 5.08 6.62
C GLU A 39 -7.52 3.75 5.86
N LEU A 40 -7.16 3.80 4.58
CA LEU A 40 -6.99 2.62 3.73
C LEU A 40 -5.94 1.63 4.27
N ILE A 41 -4.72 2.08 4.61
CA ILE A 41 -3.66 1.16 5.08
C ILE A 41 -3.94 0.62 6.49
N SER A 42 -4.90 1.21 7.20
CA SER A 42 -5.32 0.76 8.53
C SER A 42 -6.66 0.03 8.55
N ASP A 43 -7.32 -0.11 7.39
CA ASP A 43 -8.55 -0.88 7.25
C ASP A 43 -8.23 -2.40 7.25
N PRO A 44 -8.74 -3.16 8.23
CA PRO A 44 -8.52 -4.61 8.34
C PRO A 44 -8.99 -5.42 7.11
N SER A 45 -9.81 -4.83 6.24
CA SER A 45 -10.29 -5.46 5.00
C SER A 45 -9.15 -5.75 4.01
N TYR A 46 -8.01 -5.04 4.11
CA TYR A 46 -6.85 -5.24 3.26
C TYR A 46 -5.80 -6.23 3.80
N CYS A 47 -6.07 -6.92 4.92
CA CYS A 47 -5.13 -7.88 5.50
C CYS A 47 -4.68 -8.93 4.46
N GLY A 48 -3.35 -9.04 4.26
CA GLY A 48 -2.77 -9.98 3.28
C GLY A 48 -2.87 -9.53 1.82
N GLN A 49 -3.25 -8.27 1.57
CA GLN A 49 -3.30 -7.67 0.24
C GLN A 49 -2.17 -6.66 0.04
N ILE A 50 -1.75 -6.49 -1.21
CA ILE A 50 -0.81 -5.46 -1.66
C ILE A 50 -1.63 -4.44 -2.44
N VAL A 51 -1.86 -3.27 -1.84
CA VAL A 51 -2.74 -2.25 -2.44
C VAL A 51 -1.98 -1.34 -3.40
N CYS A 52 -2.44 -1.28 -4.64
CA CYS A 52 -1.98 -0.35 -5.66
C CYS A 52 -2.92 0.86 -5.73
N MET A 53 -2.44 2.04 -5.35
CA MET A 53 -3.21 3.28 -5.43
C MET A 53 -3.20 3.80 -6.87
N THR A 54 -4.38 4.11 -7.44
CA THR A 54 -4.42 4.68 -8.80
C THR A 54 -4.04 6.16 -8.82
N TYR A 55 -4.19 6.88 -7.71
CA TYR A 55 -3.80 8.27 -7.61
C TYR A 55 -2.27 8.40 -7.46
N PRO A 56 -1.58 9.21 -8.29
CA PRO A 56 -0.12 9.18 -8.38
C PRO A 56 0.62 9.85 -7.22
N LEU A 57 -0.05 10.72 -6.46
CA LEU A 57 0.58 11.50 -5.39
C LEU A 57 0.06 11.05 -4.03
N ILE A 58 0.73 10.07 -3.43
CA ILE A 58 0.40 9.53 -2.11
C ILE A 58 1.35 10.13 -1.06
N GLY A 59 0.82 10.47 0.12
CA GLY A 59 1.61 11.07 1.21
C GLY A 59 1.54 12.59 1.30
N ASN A 60 0.70 13.26 0.51
CA ASN A 60 0.64 14.73 0.41
C ASN A 60 0.37 15.46 1.74
N TYR A 61 -0.28 14.81 2.71
CA TYR A 61 -0.66 15.40 4.00
C TYR A 61 -0.11 14.63 5.22
N GLY A 62 0.84 13.72 5.02
CA GLY A 62 1.43 12.92 6.10
C GLY A 62 0.42 11.96 6.75
N ILE A 63 0.60 11.67 8.04
CA ILE A 63 -0.32 10.83 8.83
C ILE A 63 -0.63 11.52 10.17
N ASN A 64 -1.79 11.26 10.74
CA ASN A 64 -2.20 11.75 12.06
C ASN A 64 -2.86 10.64 12.89
N ARG A 65 -3.35 10.94 14.10
CA ARG A 65 -3.90 9.90 14.99
C ARG A 65 -5.38 9.61 14.77
N ASP A 66 -6.09 10.51 14.14
CA ASP A 66 -7.55 10.48 14.03
C ASP A 66 -8.01 9.67 12.80
N ASP A 67 -7.14 9.53 11.79
CA ASP A 67 -7.44 8.86 10.51
C ASP A 67 -7.03 7.37 10.50
N TYR A 68 -6.97 6.71 11.66
CA TYR A 68 -6.76 5.25 11.75
C TYR A 68 -8.10 4.51 11.87
N GLU A 69 -8.39 3.60 10.94
CA GLU A 69 -9.59 2.74 10.98
C GLU A 69 -9.41 1.53 11.92
N SER A 70 -8.18 1.23 12.33
CA SER A 70 -7.89 0.22 13.34
C SER A 70 -6.56 0.48 14.10
N ILE A 71 -6.32 -0.30 15.15
CA ILE A 71 -5.17 -0.11 16.06
C ILE A 71 -3.85 -0.53 15.39
N GLU A 72 -3.87 -1.57 14.56
CA GLU A 72 -2.71 -2.09 13.84
C GLU A 72 -2.97 -2.01 12.33
N PRO A 73 -2.08 -1.39 11.54
CA PRO A 73 -2.17 -1.42 10.09
C PRO A 73 -2.22 -2.85 9.56
N ALA A 74 -2.98 -3.05 8.49
CA ALA A 74 -3.19 -4.34 7.83
C ALA A 74 -1.93 -4.90 7.15
#